data_AF-A0A4V3C3Y3-F1
#
_entry.id   AF-A0A4V3C3Y3-F1
#
_cell.length_a   1.000
_cell.length_b   1.000
_cell.length_c   1.000
_cell.angle_alpha   90.00
_cell.angle_beta   90.00
_cell.angle_gamma   90.00
#
_symmetry.space_group_name_H-M   'P 1'
#
loop_
_entity.id
_entity.type
_entity.pdbx_description
1 polymer ?
#
loop_
_entity_poly.entity_id
_entity_poly.type
_entity_poly.pdbx_seq_one_letter_code
_entity_poly.pdbx_strand_id
1 'polypeptide(L)' 'MAKTNTKQTSPKVATDASKILRDPKSTPAEKRVAGSDLSQTRKKK' A
#
# COMPACT_ATOMS: atom_id res chain seq x y z
N MET A 1 -23.01 4.19 -12.42
CA MET A 1 -21.72 3.49 -12.66
C MET A 1 -20.71 4.03 -11.66
N ALA A 2 -20.14 3.19 -10.79
CA ALA A 2 -19.14 3.66 -9.82
C ALA A 2 -17.92 4.19 -10.57
N LYS A 3 -17.51 5.43 -10.26
CA LYS A 3 -16.36 6.10 -10.88
C LYS A 3 -15.09 5.30 -10.61
N THR A 4 -14.39 4.89 -11.68
CA THR A 4 -13.09 4.21 -11.56
C THR A 4 -12.10 5.14 -10.86
N ASN A 5 -11.59 4.74 -9.70
CA ASN A 5 -10.54 5.48 -9.02
C ASN A 5 -9.20 5.25 -9.75
N THR A 6 -8.68 6.31 -10.37
CA THR A 6 -7.41 6.27 -11.12
C THR A 6 -6.20 6.49 -10.23
N LYS A 7 -6.37 7.08 -9.04
CA LYS A 7 -5.33 7.38 -8.06
C LYS A 7 -5.10 6.15 -7.19
N GLN A 8 -4.24 5.25 -7.65
CA GLN A 8 -4.02 3.96 -7.02
C GLN A 8 -2.54 3.61 -7.00
N THR A 9 -2.10 3.01 -5.90
CA THR A 9 -0.74 2.49 -5.74
C THR A 9 -0.50 1.34 -6.71
N SER A 10 0.68 1.30 -7.33
CA SER A 10 1.03 0.22 -8.25
C SER A 10 1.19 -1.11 -7.50
N PRO A 11 0.98 -2.27 -8.16
CA PRO A 11 1.15 -3.58 -7.52
C PRO A 11 2.53 -3.81 -6.91
N LYS A 12 3.58 -3.25 -7.54
CA LYS A 12 4.95 -3.33 -7.02
C LYS A 12 5.09 -2.59 -5.69
N VAL A 13 4.62 -1.34 -5.63
CA VAL A 13 4.69 -0.52 -4.41
C VAL A 13 3.83 -1.14 -3.30
N ALA A 14 2.66 -1.70 -3.62
CA ALA A 14 1.84 -2.46 -2.68
C ALA A 14 2.58 -3.64 -2.04
N THR A 15 3.36 -4.36 -2.87
CA THR A 15 4.15 -5.51 -2.44
C THR A 15 5.30 -5.07 -1.53
N ASP A 16 5.98 -3.99 -1.89
CA ASP A 16 7.08 -3.44 -1.10
C ASP A 16 6.57 -2.87 0.25
N ALA A 17 5.44 -2.17 0.24
CA ALA A 17 4.75 -1.73 1.46
C ALA A 17 4.35 -2.90 2.38
N SER A 18 3.88 -4.01 1.80
CA SER A 18 3.56 -5.23 2.57
C SER A 18 4.80 -5.84 3.24
N LYS A 19 5.97 -5.75 2.61
CA LYS A 19 7.23 -6.19 3.22
C LYS A 19 7.62 -5.28 4.38
N ILE A 20 7.54 -3.96 4.20
CA ILE A 20 7.84 -2.96 5.24
C ILE A 20 6.96 -3.16 6.49
N LEU A 21 5.68 -3.46 6.32
CA LEU A 21 4.81 -3.74 7.47
C LEU A 21 5.21 -5.00 8.25
N ARG A 22 5.77 -6.00 7.57
CA ARG A 22 6.18 -7.29 8.15
C ARG A 22 7.61 -7.29 8.67
N ASP A 23 8.42 -6.32 8.27
CA ASP A 23 9.81 -6.23 8.68
C ASP A 23 9.91 -5.78 10.16
N PRO A 24 10.59 -6.56 11.03
CA PRO A 24 10.83 -6.17 12.42
C PRO A 24 11.76 -4.95 12.55
N LYS A 25 12.57 -4.63 11.53
CA LYS A 25 13.49 -3.48 11.52
C LYS A 25 12.83 -2.18 11.06
N SER A 26 11.64 -2.25 10.46
CA SER A 26 10.95 -1.04 9.99
C SER A 26 10.45 -0.18 11.14
N THR A 27 10.72 1.11 11.02
CA THR A 27 10.34 2.13 11.97
C THR A 27 8.83 2.39 11.97
N PRO A 28 8.28 2.97 13.05
CA PRO A 28 6.86 3.35 13.09
C PRO A 28 6.44 4.30 11.97
N ALA A 29 7.33 5.18 11.51
CA ALA A 29 7.07 6.10 10.41
C ALA A 29 6.95 5.38 9.07
N GLU A 30 7.88 4.46 8.76
CA GLU A 30 7.83 3.65 7.54
C GLU A 30 6.58 2.77 7.50
N LYS A 31 6.19 2.17 8.63
CA LYS A 31 4.97 1.38 8.73
C LYS A 31 3.70 2.21 8.49
N ARG A 32 3.68 3.48 8.93
CA ARG A 32 2.56 4.39 8.66
C ARG A 32 2.42 4.70 7.17
N VAL A 33 3.54 5.00 6.50
CA VAL A 33 3.54 5.27 5.04
C VAL A 33 3.14 4.01 4.27
N ALA A 34 3.72 2.86 4.60
CA ALA A 34 3.38 1.58 3.98
C ALA A 34 1.91 1.21 4.15
N GLY A 35 1.31 1.48 5.32
CA GLY A 35 -0.12 1.29 5.55
C GLY A 35 -0.99 2.19 4.66
N SER A 36 -0.60 3.46 4.50
CA SER A 36 -1.27 4.38 3.58
C SER A 36 -1.19 3.87 2.13
N ASP A 37 0.00 3.47 1.69
CA ASP A 37 0.23 2.97 0.33
C ASP A 37 -0.61 1.72 0.04
N LEU A 38 -0.71 0.80 1.00
CA LEU A 38 -1.54 -0.41 0.94
C LEU A 38 -3.04 -0.10 0.85
N SER A 39 -3.50 0.91 1.60
CA SER A 39 -4.92 1.33 1.57
C SER A 39 -5.34 1.89 0.20
N GLN A 40 -4.38 2.44 -0.55
CA GLN A 40 -4.58 3.01 -1.88
C GLN A 40 -4.36 1.99 -3.02
N THR A 41 -4.21 0.71 -2.70
CA THR A 41 -4.00 -0.33 -3.72
C THR A 41 -5.30 -0.70 -4.42
N ARG A 42 -5.21 -1.06 -5.71
CA ARG A 42 -6.36 -1.56 -6.45
C ARG A 42 -6.81 -2.89 -5.86
N LYS A 43 -8.04 -2.94 -5.34
CA LYS A 43 -8.70 -4.20 -5.02
C LYS A 43 -8.90 -5.00 -6.31
N LYS A 44 -8.38 -6.23 -6.36
CA LYS A 44 -8.80 -7.17 -7.41
C LYS A 44 -10.29 -7.44 -7.21
N LYS A 45 -11.05 -7.26 -8.29
CA LYS A 45 -12.50 -7.52 -8.32
C LYS A 45 -12.77 -9.01 -8.23
#